data_AF-A0A920H3G1-F1
#
_entry.id   AF-A0A920H3G1-F1
#
_cell.length_a   1.000
_cell.length_b   1.000
_cell.length_c   1.000
_cell.angle_alpha   90.00
_cell.angle_beta   90.00
_cell.angle_gamma   90.00
#
_symmetry.space_group_name_H-M   'P 1'
#
loop_
_entity.id
_entity.type
_entity.pdbx_description
1 polymer ?
#
loop_
_entity_poly.entity_id
_entity_poly.type
_entity_poly.pdbx_seq_one_letter_code
_entity_poly.pdbx_strand_id
1 'polypeptide(L)'
;MASKTSENNQNNDFANECSADFYYLFERFPFSSAFESIFSSRASCTEVVWSFLGLTIPTVAFIIFSILILISIRIFLIQDETFLFILFVFSLNAFAYQSEAPENASLKMLGIEDGETYKSPIKINFVIDNMKVVPAGQKEKYAGHHHLLINAKDDINLAAPLPATQSIRHFGKGQTSVNLELKEGEYVLQLLFADHLHIPHIPPVMSKKVTIKIEN
;
A
#
# COMPACT_ATOMS: atom_id res chain seq x y z
N MET A 1 59.21 14.50 -6.04
CA MET A 1 58.73 13.48 -5.07
C MET A 1 57.98 14.25 -4.00
N ALA A 2 56.70 14.06 -3.67
CA ALA A 2 55.67 13.05 -3.97
C ALA A 2 54.32 13.81 -4.10
N SER A 3 53.47 13.58 -5.11
CA SER A 3 52.40 12.57 -5.24
C SER A 3 51.08 12.87 -4.49
N LYS A 4 49.98 12.86 -5.28
CA LYS A 4 48.51 12.89 -5.06
C LYS A 4 47.99 12.38 -3.70
N THR A 5 46.84 12.82 -3.16
CA THR A 5 45.46 12.52 -3.64
C THR A 5 44.36 13.43 -3.06
N SER A 6 43.23 13.43 -3.78
CA SER A 6 41.94 14.10 -3.54
C SER A 6 41.01 13.38 -2.55
N GLU A 7 39.92 14.09 -2.22
CA GLU A 7 38.56 13.66 -1.80
C GLU A 7 38.10 13.90 -0.35
N ASN A 8 36.80 14.26 -0.30
CA ASN A 8 35.87 14.40 0.81
C ASN A 8 35.93 15.64 1.72
N ASN A 9 35.02 16.59 1.44
CA ASN A 9 34.28 17.23 2.52
C ASN A 9 32.78 17.14 2.22
N GLN A 10 32.17 16.14 2.86
CA GLN A 10 30.77 15.82 2.85
C GLN A 10 30.02 16.98 3.51
N ASN A 11 29.02 17.52 2.80
CA ASN A 11 28.16 18.59 3.28
C ASN A 11 27.58 18.24 4.65
N ASN A 12 27.90 19.10 5.61
CA ASN A 12 27.24 19.23 6.89
C ASN A 12 25.76 19.53 6.67
N ASP A 13 24.87 18.56 6.92
CA ASP A 13 23.44 18.82 7.23
C ASP A 13 22.66 17.62 7.81
N PHE A 14 23.34 16.55 8.27
CA PHE A 14 22.66 15.39 8.88
C PHE A 14 22.76 15.33 10.42
N ALA A 15 22.91 16.48 11.06
CA ALA A 15 22.87 16.57 12.51
C ALA A 15 21.62 17.36 12.93
N ASN A 16 20.40 16.81 12.70
CA ASN A 16 19.13 17.25 13.32
C ASN A 16 17.86 16.41 12.94
N GLU A 17 17.95 15.10 12.67
CA GLU A 17 16.73 14.32 12.34
C GLU A 17 16.30 13.39 13.50
N CYS A 18 15.30 13.87 14.26
CA CYS A 18 14.46 13.04 15.11
C CYS A 18 13.61 12.12 14.21
N SER A 19 13.91 10.82 14.21
CA SER A 19 13.24 9.73 13.46
C SER A 19 13.02 9.99 11.95
N ALA A 20 13.44 9.05 11.11
CA ALA A 20 13.06 9.07 9.70
C ALA A 20 11.53 9.05 9.55
N ASP A 21 11.00 9.80 8.57
CA ASP A 21 9.58 9.86 8.25
C ASP A 21 8.98 8.44 8.14
N PHE A 22 7.83 8.22 8.78
CA PHE A 22 7.14 6.93 8.82
C PHE A 22 6.87 6.41 7.40
N TYR A 23 6.58 7.31 6.46
CA TYR A 23 6.36 6.94 5.06
C TYR A 23 7.62 6.35 4.42
N TYR A 24 8.78 6.95 4.67
CA TYR A 24 10.07 6.45 4.19
C TYR A 24 10.45 5.10 4.83
N LEU A 25 10.11 4.89 6.10
CA LEU A 25 10.37 3.64 6.80
C LEU A 25 9.58 2.46 6.21
N PHE A 26 8.29 2.66 5.89
CA PHE A 26 7.45 1.58 5.35
C PHE A 26 7.69 1.27 3.87
N GLU A 27 8.21 2.22 3.08
CA GLU A 27 8.59 1.94 1.69
C GLU A 27 9.94 1.23 1.54
N ARG A 28 10.85 1.40 2.51
CA ARG A 28 12.24 0.95 2.39
C ARG A 28 12.56 -0.32 3.18
N PHE A 29 11.83 -0.59 4.27
CA PHE A 29 12.13 -1.70 5.17
C PHE A 29 10.98 -2.72 5.24
N PRO A 30 11.28 -4.01 5.45
CA PRO A 30 10.27 -5.02 5.79
C PRO A 30 9.48 -4.58 7.03
N PHE A 31 8.17 -4.90 7.09
CA PHE A 31 7.28 -4.44 8.15
C PHE A 31 7.82 -4.67 9.57
N SER A 32 8.45 -5.82 9.83
CA SER A 32 9.05 -6.13 11.13
C SER A 32 10.19 -5.18 11.51
N SER A 33 11.07 -4.86 10.56
CA SER A 33 12.23 -3.98 10.78
C SER A 33 11.83 -2.50 10.82
N ALA A 34 10.82 -2.10 10.04
CA ALA A 34 10.22 -0.77 10.15
C ALA A 34 9.58 -0.59 11.54
N PHE A 35 8.84 -1.59 12.01
CA PHE A 35 8.24 -1.59 13.35
C PHE A 35 9.31 -1.53 14.44
N GLU A 36 10.35 -2.37 14.39
CA GLU A 36 11.48 -2.31 15.33
C GLU A 36 12.18 -0.95 15.32
N SER A 37 12.28 -0.28 14.17
CA SER A 37 12.86 1.07 14.03
C SER A 37 12.00 2.15 14.72
N ILE A 38 10.68 1.99 14.71
CA ILE A 38 9.73 2.86 15.41
C ILE A 38 9.92 2.73 16.93
N PHE A 39 10.04 1.50 17.44
CA PHE A 39 10.20 1.24 18.89
C PHE A 39 11.64 1.39 19.40
N SER A 40 12.64 1.40 18.51
CA SER A 40 14.06 1.63 18.85
C SER A 40 14.48 3.10 18.73
N SER A 41 13.55 4.01 18.41
CA SER A 41 13.81 5.46 18.45
C SER A 41 14.18 5.89 19.87
N ARG A 42 15.43 6.32 20.04
CA ARG A 42 15.92 6.93 21.29
C ARG A 42 15.29 8.31 21.44
N ALA A 43 14.48 8.46 22.47
CA ALA A 43 13.69 9.66 22.78
C ALA A 43 14.52 10.86 23.30
N SER A 44 15.61 11.20 22.62
CA SER A 44 16.46 12.34 23.01
C SER A 44 15.99 13.68 22.46
N CYS A 45 14.82 13.75 21.82
CA CYS A 45 14.22 14.99 21.32
C CYS A 45 13.11 15.45 22.27
N THR A 46 13.48 15.99 23.44
CA THR A 46 12.53 16.48 24.45
C THR A 46 12.28 17.98 24.30
N GLU A 47 11.88 18.41 23.11
CA GLU A 47 11.27 19.73 22.92
C GLU A 47 9.78 19.56 22.65
N VAL A 48 8.95 20.31 23.38
CA VAL A 48 7.50 20.28 23.20
C VAL A 48 7.18 21.02 21.90
N VAL A 49 7.18 20.30 20.78
CA VAL A 49 7.01 20.87 19.44
C VAL A 49 5.65 21.56 19.27
N TRP A 50 4.62 21.14 20.02
CA TRP A 50 3.30 21.76 20.02
C TRP A 50 2.54 21.52 21.33
N SER A 51 1.67 22.48 21.68
CA SER A 51 0.73 22.39 22.80
C SER A 51 -0.70 22.58 22.28
N PHE A 52 -1.67 21.98 22.95
CA PHE A 52 -3.09 22.12 22.62
C PHE A 52 -3.79 22.74 23.82
N LEU A 53 -4.47 23.88 23.62
CA LEU A 53 -5.09 24.68 24.69
C LEU A 53 -4.11 25.05 25.83
N GLY A 54 -2.83 25.24 25.51
CA GLY A 54 -1.78 25.54 26.49
C GLY A 54 -1.33 24.34 27.34
N LEU A 55 -1.81 23.13 27.04
CA LEU A 55 -1.41 21.88 27.69
C LEU A 55 -0.52 21.05 26.77
N THR A 56 0.37 20.26 27.36
CA THR A 56 1.18 19.29 26.60
C THR A 56 0.30 18.16 26.09
N ILE A 57 0.67 17.56 24.96
CA ILE A 57 -0.05 16.42 24.36
C ILE A 57 -0.18 15.25 25.34
N PRO A 58 0.86 14.88 26.12
CA PRO A 58 0.71 13.88 27.17
C PRO A 58 -0.32 14.25 28.24
N THR A 59 -0.39 15.52 28.64
CA THR A 59 -1.38 16.01 29.61
C THR A 59 -2.80 15.95 29.05
N VAL A 60 -2.99 16.37 27.81
CA VAL A 60 -4.30 16.28 27.12
C VAL A 60 -4.73 14.83 26.97
N ALA A 61 -3.82 13.93 26.57
CA ALA A 61 -4.08 12.50 26.48
C ALA A 61 -4.53 11.94 27.84
N PHE A 62 -3.79 12.25 28.91
CA PHE A 62 -4.14 11.79 30.27
C PHE A 62 -5.52 12.26 30.72
N ILE A 63 -5.88 13.52 30.45
CA ILE A 63 -7.21 14.07 30.75
C ILE A 63 -8.28 13.34 29.94
N ILE A 64 -8.10 13.16 28.63
CA ILE A 64 -9.05 12.46 27.75
C ILE A 64 -9.24 11.02 28.21
N PHE A 65 -8.16 10.27 28.46
CA PHE A 65 -8.26 8.88 28.93
C PHE A 65 -8.94 8.80 30.30
N SER A 66 -8.67 9.72 31.22
CA SER A 66 -9.33 9.78 32.52
C SER A 66 -10.83 10.04 32.40
N ILE A 67 -11.23 10.97 31.51
CA ILE A 67 -12.64 11.24 31.22
C ILE A 67 -13.32 10.02 30.59
N LEU A 68 -12.68 9.37 29.62
CA LEU A 68 -13.20 8.17 28.98
C LEU A 68 -13.39 7.02 29.97
N ILE A 69 -12.47 6.85 30.93
CA ILE A 69 -12.59 5.87 32.01
C ILE A 69 -13.78 6.20 32.92
N LEU A 70 -13.93 7.45 33.34
CA LEU A 70 -15.05 7.86 34.19
C LEU A 70 -16.40 7.71 33.48
N ILE A 71 -16.46 8.05 32.19
CA ILE A 71 -17.64 7.83 31.35
C ILE A 71 -17.94 6.33 31.25
N SER A 72 -16.92 5.50 31.00
CA SER A 72 -17.08 4.04 30.91
C SER A 72 -17.56 3.43 32.22
N ILE A 73 -17.04 3.89 33.36
CA ILE A 73 -17.50 3.46 34.70
C ILE A 73 -18.93 3.92 34.95
N ARG A 74 -19.27 5.17 34.64
CA ARG A 74 -20.65 5.68 34.79
C ARG A 74 -21.63 4.87 33.95
N ILE A 75 -21.28 4.61 32.69
CA ILE A 75 -22.05 3.77 31.77
C ILE A 75 -22.24 2.36 32.33
N PHE A 76 -21.16 1.73 32.81
CA PHE A 76 -21.21 0.39 33.39
C PHE A 76 -22.11 0.32 34.63
N LEU A 77 -22.08 1.37 35.46
CA LEU A 77 -22.90 1.45 36.67
C LEU A 77 -24.37 1.77 36.40
N ILE A 78 -24.73 2.26 35.21
CA ILE A 78 -26.10 2.64 34.86
C ILE A 78 -26.95 1.45 34.38
N GLN A 79 -26.35 0.28 34.07
CA GLN A 79 -27.02 -1.00 33.74
C GLN A 79 -28.35 -0.84 32.96
N ASP A 80 -28.37 0.02 31.95
CA ASP A 80 -29.55 0.21 31.12
C ASP A 80 -29.38 -0.64 29.85
N GLU A 81 -30.34 -1.52 29.60
CA GLU A 81 -30.40 -2.42 28.43
C GLU A 81 -30.36 -1.63 27.11
N THR A 82 -30.71 -0.34 27.16
CA THR A 82 -30.63 0.58 26.02
C THR A 82 -29.19 0.85 25.55
N PHE A 83 -28.20 0.80 26.44
CA PHE A 83 -26.81 1.11 26.12
C PHE A 83 -26.11 -0.02 25.33
N LEU A 84 -26.37 -1.28 25.71
CA LEU A 84 -25.92 -2.44 24.94
C LEU A 84 -26.51 -2.45 23.53
N PHE A 85 -27.76 -1.99 23.39
CA PHE A 85 -28.42 -1.85 22.09
C PHE A 85 -27.77 -0.77 21.21
N ILE A 86 -27.39 0.39 21.79
CA ILE A 86 -26.72 1.47 21.04
C ILE A 86 -25.31 1.04 20.59
N LEU A 87 -24.53 0.35 21.42
CA LEU A 87 -23.23 -0.20 21.04
C LEU A 87 -23.34 -1.26 19.92
N PHE A 88 -24.35 -2.12 20.00
CA PHE A 88 -24.63 -3.13 18.97
C PHE A 88 -24.99 -2.48 17.62
N VAL A 89 -25.85 -1.45 17.62
CA VAL A 89 -26.23 -0.72 16.41
C VAL A 89 -25.05 0.08 15.81
N PHE A 90 -24.17 0.64 16.64
CA PHE A 90 -22.96 1.33 16.16
C PHE A 90 -21.94 0.37 15.54
N SER A 91 -21.87 -0.88 16.01
CA SER A 91 -20.92 -1.89 15.50
C SER A 91 -21.26 -2.46 14.11
N LEU A 92 -22.47 -2.22 13.59
CA LEU A 92 -22.94 -2.76 12.30
C LEU A 92 -22.47 -1.98 11.05
N ASN A 93 -21.69 -0.91 11.21
CA ASN A 93 -21.23 -0.08 10.08
C ASN A 93 -19.78 -0.39 9.64
N ALA A 94 -19.32 -1.63 9.81
CA ALA A 94 -18.05 -2.07 9.21
C ALA A 94 -18.27 -2.59 7.78
N PHE A 95 -18.88 -1.78 6.91
CA PHE A 95 -18.79 -2.06 5.48
C PHE A 95 -17.38 -1.66 5.03
N ALA A 96 -16.58 -2.66 4.64
CA ALA A 96 -15.30 -2.42 3.99
C ALA A 96 -15.56 -1.58 2.72
N TYR A 97 -15.13 -0.32 2.75
CA TYR A 97 -15.25 0.56 1.59
C TYR A 97 -14.30 0.08 0.51
N GLN A 98 -14.87 -0.39 -0.61
CA GLN A 98 -14.13 -0.79 -1.79
C GLN A 98 -14.51 0.14 -2.94
N SER A 99 -13.53 0.58 -3.72
CA SER A 99 -13.73 1.57 -4.76
C SER A 99 -14.42 0.96 -5.99
N GLU A 100 -15.35 1.70 -6.59
CA GLU A 100 -16.10 1.24 -7.75
C GLU A 100 -15.30 1.44 -9.05
N ALA A 101 -15.43 0.50 -9.98
CA ALA A 101 -15.03 0.67 -11.37
C ALA A 101 -16.22 1.21 -12.18
N PRO A 102 -16.00 2.11 -13.16
CA PRO A 102 -17.07 2.57 -14.03
C PRO A 102 -17.52 1.45 -14.97
N GLU A 103 -18.75 1.57 -15.50
CA GLU A 103 -19.23 0.68 -16.54
C GLU A 103 -18.29 0.69 -17.75
N ASN A 104 -18.08 -0.48 -18.36
CA ASN A 104 -17.19 -0.67 -19.51
C ASN A 104 -15.70 -0.36 -19.24
N ALA A 105 -15.25 -0.36 -17.98
CA ALA A 105 -13.81 -0.40 -17.69
C ALA A 105 -13.19 -1.70 -18.26
N SER A 106 -12.07 -1.56 -18.95
CA SER A 106 -11.44 -2.67 -19.69
C SER A 106 -9.93 -2.63 -19.53
N LEU A 107 -9.30 -3.79 -19.32
CA LEU A 107 -7.86 -3.91 -19.10
C LEU A 107 -7.26 -4.93 -20.08
N LYS A 108 -6.18 -4.56 -20.75
CA LYS A 108 -5.53 -5.38 -21.79
C LYS A 108 -4.01 -5.34 -21.67
N MET A 109 -3.38 -6.45 -22.02
CA MET A 109 -1.95 -6.54 -22.26
C MET A 109 -1.71 -6.44 -23.77
N LEU A 110 -0.72 -5.62 -24.16
CA LEU A 110 -0.23 -5.55 -25.54
C LEU A 110 1.24 -5.95 -25.59
N GLY A 111 1.68 -6.47 -26.75
CA GLY A 111 3.04 -6.96 -26.97
C GLY A 111 3.23 -8.45 -26.72
N ILE A 112 2.17 -9.14 -26.28
CA ILE A 112 2.11 -10.60 -26.18
C ILE A 112 0.76 -11.10 -26.69
N GLU A 113 0.75 -12.31 -27.21
CA GLU A 113 -0.41 -13.07 -27.69
C GLU A 113 -0.46 -14.44 -26.99
N ASP A 114 -1.67 -14.98 -26.85
CA ASP A 114 -1.92 -16.24 -26.12
C ASP A 114 -1.41 -17.45 -26.92
N GLY A 115 -0.65 -18.32 -26.25
CA GLY A 115 -0.03 -19.52 -26.82
C GLY A 115 1.31 -19.29 -27.51
N GLU A 116 1.78 -18.04 -27.62
CA GLU A 116 3.00 -17.71 -28.36
C GLU A 116 4.29 -17.88 -27.54
N THR A 117 5.39 -18.05 -28.26
CA THR A 117 6.74 -18.20 -27.69
C THR A 117 7.57 -16.94 -27.87
N TYR A 118 8.27 -16.53 -26.81
CA TYR A 118 9.09 -15.32 -26.78
C TYR A 118 10.47 -15.56 -26.19
N LYS A 119 11.40 -14.64 -26.49
CA LYS A 119 12.70 -14.54 -25.79
C LYS A 119 12.64 -13.54 -24.65
N SER A 120 13.40 -13.79 -23.59
CA SER A 120 13.52 -12.87 -22.45
C SER A 120 14.57 -11.77 -22.71
N PRO A 121 14.33 -10.49 -22.38
CA PRO A 121 13.12 -9.92 -21.77
C PRO A 121 12.01 -9.64 -22.78
N ILE A 122 10.75 -9.75 -22.32
CA ILE A 122 9.56 -9.40 -23.12
C ILE A 122 9.00 -8.05 -22.70
N LYS A 123 8.68 -7.19 -23.67
CA LYS A 123 8.03 -5.90 -23.40
C LYS A 123 6.52 -6.05 -23.42
N ILE A 124 5.87 -5.77 -22.29
CA ILE A 124 4.41 -5.80 -22.16
C ILE A 124 3.93 -4.38 -21.85
N ASN A 125 2.97 -3.87 -22.63
CA ASN A 125 2.30 -2.62 -22.34
C ASN A 125 0.93 -2.91 -21.71
N PHE A 126 0.56 -2.09 -20.73
CA PHE A 126 -0.69 -2.19 -20.01
C PHE A 126 -1.64 -1.09 -20.48
N VAL A 127 -2.85 -1.49 -20.86
CA VAL A 127 -3.85 -0.57 -21.40
C VAL A 127 -5.12 -0.70 -20.56
N ILE A 128 -5.48 0.39 -19.90
CA ILE A 128 -6.72 0.54 -19.14
C ILE A 128 -7.61 1.55 -19.86
N ASP A 129 -8.85 1.15 -20.12
CA ASP A 129 -9.89 1.99 -20.72
C ASP A 129 -10.87 2.46 -19.63
N ASN A 130 -11.34 3.70 -19.72
CA ASN A 130 -12.32 4.33 -18.81
C ASN A 130 -11.87 4.49 -17.35
N MET A 131 -10.57 4.34 -17.04
CA MET A 131 -10.01 4.60 -15.71
C MET A 131 -8.66 5.30 -15.82
N LYS A 132 -8.23 5.96 -14.74
CA LYS A 132 -6.98 6.71 -14.68
C LYS A 132 -5.89 5.95 -13.94
N VAL A 133 -4.67 5.98 -14.46
CA VAL A 133 -3.49 5.43 -13.78
C VAL A 133 -2.91 6.50 -12.84
N VAL A 134 -2.84 6.19 -11.56
CA VAL A 134 -2.26 7.04 -10.51
C VAL A 134 -1.35 6.20 -9.59
N PRO A 135 -0.31 6.78 -8.99
CA PRO A 135 0.49 6.07 -7.99
C PRO A 135 -0.34 5.57 -6.80
N ALA A 136 0.12 4.50 -6.16
CA ALA A 136 -0.42 4.03 -4.90
C ALA A 136 -0.39 5.15 -3.84
N GLY A 137 -1.32 5.12 -2.89
CA GLY A 137 -1.54 6.17 -1.90
C GLY A 137 -2.32 7.39 -2.40
N GLN A 138 -2.44 7.60 -3.71
CA GLN A 138 -3.22 8.73 -4.26
C GLN A 138 -4.69 8.32 -4.50
N LYS A 139 -5.57 8.74 -3.59
CA LYS A 139 -7.01 8.49 -3.69
C LYS A 139 -7.64 9.39 -4.76
N GLU A 140 -8.12 8.78 -5.84
CA GLU A 140 -8.89 9.46 -6.89
C GLU A 140 -10.03 8.55 -7.38
N LYS A 141 -11.11 9.16 -7.89
CA LYS A 141 -12.28 8.42 -8.39
C LYS A 141 -11.92 7.70 -9.70
N TYR A 142 -12.34 6.44 -9.85
CA TYR A 142 -12.09 5.64 -11.06
C TYR A 142 -10.60 5.60 -11.43
N ALA A 143 -9.75 5.47 -10.42
CA ALA A 143 -8.31 5.53 -10.57
C ALA A 143 -7.61 4.48 -9.71
N GLY A 144 -6.42 4.11 -10.14
CA GLY A 144 -5.63 3.08 -9.48
C GLY A 144 -4.33 2.81 -10.22
N HIS A 145 -3.77 1.63 -10.00
CA HIS A 145 -2.54 1.19 -10.65
C HIS A 145 -2.57 -0.31 -10.97
N HIS A 146 -1.54 -0.72 -11.71
CA HIS A 146 -1.48 -2.03 -12.32
C HIS A 146 -0.81 -3.06 -11.42
N HIS A 147 -1.27 -4.30 -11.53
CA HIS A 147 -0.63 -5.49 -10.99
C HIS A 147 -0.53 -6.53 -12.10
N LEU A 148 0.62 -7.19 -12.19
CA LEU A 148 0.80 -8.34 -13.07
C LEU A 148 0.83 -9.61 -12.23
N LEU A 149 -0.15 -10.47 -12.46
CA LEU A 149 -0.24 -11.81 -11.91
C LEU A 149 0.55 -12.76 -12.80
N ILE A 150 1.52 -13.47 -12.22
CA ILE A 150 2.40 -14.42 -12.89
C ILE A 150 2.21 -15.79 -12.23
N ASN A 151 1.56 -16.71 -12.95
CA ASN A 151 1.19 -18.02 -12.42
C ASN A 151 0.40 -17.93 -11.09
N ALA A 152 -0.34 -16.83 -10.89
CA ALA A 152 -1.14 -16.67 -9.69
C ALA A 152 -2.37 -17.58 -9.77
N LYS A 153 -2.71 -18.17 -8.63
CA LYS A 153 -3.89 -19.03 -8.49
C LYS A 153 -5.15 -18.16 -8.42
N ASP A 154 -6.29 -18.77 -8.69
CA ASP A 154 -7.60 -18.10 -8.68
C ASP A 154 -8.16 -17.85 -7.25
N ASP A 155 -7.34 -18.04 -6.21
CA ASP A 155 -7.71 -17.87 -4.80
C ASP A 155 -7.34 -16.49 -4.22
N ILE A 156 -6.97 -15.53 -5.07
CA ILE A 156 -6.68 -14.15 -4.63
C ILE A 156 -7.94 -13.53 -4.05
N ASN A 157 -7.85 -13.05 -2.81
CA ASN A 157 -8.92 -12.30 -2.17
C ASN A 157 -9.05 -10.91 -2.83
N LEU A 158 -10.07 -10.72 -3.66
CA LEU A 158 -10.33 -9.47 -4.36
C LEU A 158 -11.01 -8.39 -3.49
N ALA A 159 -11.31 -8.67 -2.23
CA ALA A 159 -11.90 -7.73 -1.28
C ALA A 159 -10.87 -7.19 -0.25
N ALA A 160 -9.59 -7.52 -0.41
CA ALA A 160 -8.52 -7.12 0.49
C ALA A 160 -7.32 -6.56 -0.29
N PRO A 161 -6.39 -5.85 0.38
CA PRO A 161 -5.14 -5.43 -0.25
C PRO A 161 -4.39 -6.63 -0.82
N LEU A 162 -3.88 -6.48 -2.04
CA LEU A 162 -3.12 -7.53 -2.70
C LEU A 162 -1.84 -7.83 -1.92
N PRO A 163 -1.53 -9.12 -1.68
CA PRO A 163 -0.33 -9.48 -0.93
C PRO A 163 0.92 -9.31 -1.80
N ALA A 164 2.00 -8.82 -1.19
CA ALA A 164 3.32 -8.77 -1.82
C ALA A 164 3.93 -10.18 -1.93
N THR A 165 3.60 -10.89 -3.01
CA THR A 165 4.10 -12.24 -3.30
C THR A 165 4.92 -12.28 -4.59
N GLN A 166 5.66 -13.36 -4.82
CA GLN A 166 6.43 -13.53 -6.06
C GLN A 166 5.53 -13.65 -7.31
N SER A 167 4.30 -14.12 -7.14
CA SER A 167 3.29 -14.24 -8.21
C SER A 167 2.55 -12.95 -8.51
N ILE A 168 2.70 -11.89 -7.69
CA ILE A 168 2.01 -10.62 -7.88
C ILE A 168 3.04 -9.49 -7.95
N ARG A 169 3.31 -9.03 -9.16
CA ARG A 169 4.20 -7.90 -9.40
C ARG A 169 3.42 -6.59 -9.37
N HIS A 170 3.85 -5.67 -8.52
CA HIS A 170 3.18 -4.41 -8.25
C HIS A 170 3.76 -3.28 -9.11
N PHE A 171 2.89 -2.46 -9.70
CA PHE A 171 3.26 -1.26 -10.45
C PHE A 171 2.66 0.00 -9.81
N GLY A 172 2.90 0.15 -8.50
CA GLY A 172 2.37 1.23 -7.66
C GLY A 172 2.91 2.63 -7.95
N LYS A 173 3.86 2.81 -8.89
CA LYS A 173 4.32 4.15 -9.31
C LYS A 173 3.56 4.67 -10.53
N GLY A 174 2.46 4.01 -10.90
CA GLY A 174 1.67 4.35 -12.09
C GLY A 174 2.32 3.90 -13.40
N GLN A 175 3.12 2.83 -13.38
CA GLN A 175 3.74 2.31 -14.60
C GLN A 175 2.69 1.68 -15.53
N THR A 176 2.84 1.91 -16.82
CA THR A 176 1.96 1.39 -17.88
C THR A 176 2.67 0.40 -18.81
N SER A 177 3.90 0.00 -18.49
CA SER A 177 4.61 -1.04 -19.22
C SER A 177 5.71 -1.66 -18.36
N VAL A 178 6.20 -2.82 -18.78
CA VAL A 178 7.31 -3.52 -18.16
C VAL A 178 8.15 -4.25 -19.22
N ASN A 179 9.48 -4.25 -19.04
CA ASN A 179 10.36 -5.23 -19.65
C ASN A 179 10.48 -6.40 -18.68
N LEU A 180 9.70 -7.45 -18.92
CA LEU A 180 9.55 -8.58 -18.03
C LEU A 180 10.64 -9.62 -18.32
N GLU A 181 11.54 -9.78 -17.37
CA GLU A 181 12.52 -10.86 -17.36
C GLU A 181 11.90 -12.12 -16.73
N LEU A 182 11.90 -13.21 -17.50
CA LEU A 182 11.47 -14.54 -17.08
C LEU A 182 12.54 -15.58 -17.47
N LYS A 183 12.60 -16.66 -16.70
CA LYS A 183 13.41 -17.84 -17.06
C LYS A 183 12.67 -18.64 -18.13
N GLU A 184 13.40 -19.50 -18.83
CA GLU A 184 12.80 -20.50 -19.74
C GLU A 184 11.71 -21.30 -19.01
N GLY A 185 10.56 -21.48 -19.67
CA GLY A 185 9.39 -22.12 -19.09
C GLY A 185 8.06 -21.57 -19.62
N GLU A 186 6.97 -22.11 -19.11
CA GLU A 186 5.59 -21.72 -19.45
C GLU A 186 5.00 -20.85 -18.33
N TYR A 187 4.30 -19.78 -18.71
CA TYR A 187 3.72 -18.82 -17.78
C TYR A 187 2.31 -18.43 -18.19
N VAL A 188 1.43 -18.31 -17.20
CA VAL A 188 0.12 -17.68 -17.33
C VAL A 188 0.19 -16.29 -16.72
N LEU A 189 -0.05 -15.29 -17.55
CA LEU A 189 -0.03 -13.88 -17.20
C LEU A 189 -1.43 -13.29 -17.17
N GLN A 190 -1.69 -12.40 -16.22
CA GLN A 190 -2.94 -11.65 -16.15
C GLN A 190 -2.71 -10.28 -15.50
N LEU A 191 -3.33 -9.23 -16.03
CA LEU A 191 -3.37 -7.93 -15.36
C LEU A 191 -4.57 -7.82 -14.43
N LEU A 192 -4.35 -7.14 -13.31
CA LEU A 192 -5.37 -6.74 -12.34
C LEU A 192 -5.17 -5.26 -12.00
N PHE A 193 -6.25 -4.48 -12.04
CA PHE A 193 -6.23 -3.06 -11.67
C PHE A 193 -6.82 -2.89 -10.27
N ALA A 194 -6.13 -2.14 -9.43
CA ALA A 194 -6.50 -1.92 -8.03
C ALA A 194 -6.27 -0.48 -7.62
N ASP A 195 -6.94 -0.06 -6.56
CA ASP A 195 -6.96 1.33 -6.12
C ASP A 195 -5.70 1.76 -5.35
N HIS A 196 -5.74 2.96 -4.79
CA HIS A 196 -4.67 3.54 -3.99
C HIS A 196 -4.18 2.68 -2.80
N LEU A 197 -4.99 1.73 -2.30
CA LEU A 197 -4.63 0.82 -1.20
C LEU A 197 -4.30 -0.60 -1.69
N HIS A 198 -4.11 -0.78 -3.00
CA HIS A 198 -3.92 -2.08 -3.64
C HIS A 198 -5.13 -3.01 -3.48
N ILE A 199 -6.33 -2.45 -3.26
CA ILE A 199 -7.58 -3.22 -3.20
C ILE A 199 -8.20 -3.20 -4.61
N PRO A 200 -8.52 -4.35 -5.21
CA PRO A 200 -9.24 -4.38 -6.50
C PRO A 200 -10.53 -3.58 -6.47
N HIS A 201 -10.99 -3.09 -7.63
CA HIS A 201 -12.27 -2.38 -7.71
C HIS A 201 -13.48 -3.33 -7.69
N ILE A 202 -14.69 -2.79 -7.52
CA ILE A 202 -15.97 -3.49 -7.74
C ILE A 202 -16.68 -2.88 -8.96
N PRO A 203 -17.02 -3.67 -10.00
CA PRO A 203 -16.52 -5.02 -10.24
C PRO A 203 -15.00 -5.03 -10.47
N PRO A 204 -14.31 -6.17 -10.24
CA PRO A 204 -12.87 -6.27 -10.50
C PRO A 204 -12.54 -6.02 -11.98
N VAL A 205 -11.52 -5.21 -12.22
CA VAL A 205 -11.05 -4.88 -13.58
C VAL A 205 -9.79 -5.68 -13.86
N MET A 206 -9.94 -6.72 -14.69
CA MET A 206 -8.88 -7.67 -15.02
C MET A 206 -8.78 -7.87 -16.52
N SER A 207 -7.58 -8.21 -17.01
CA SER A 207 -7.43 -8.66 -18.38
C SER A 207 -7.83 -10.13 -18.53
N LYS A 208 -7.92 -10.58 -19.78
CA LYS A 208 -7.85 -12.01 -20.09
C LYS A 208 -6.51 -12.58 -19.59
N LYS A 209 -6.52 -13.87 -19.23
CA LYS A 209 -5.31 -14.65 -19.03
C LYS A 209 -4.63 -14.87 -20.39
N VAL A 210 -3.31 -14.80 -20.41
CA VAL A 210 -2.48 -15.04 -21.58
C VAL A 210 -1.40 -16.03 -21.17
N THR A 211 -1.37 -17.18 -21.83
CA THR A 211 -0.35 -18.21 -21.68
C THR A 211 0.77 -17.91 -22.66
N ILE A 212 2.01 -17.89 -22.18
CA ILE A 212 3.19 -17.69 -23.02
C ILE A 212 4.26 -18.73 -22.67
N LYS A 213 5.12 -19.01 -23.65
CA LYS A 213 6.34 -19.79 -23.44
C LYS A 213 7.57 -18.91 -23.61
N ILE A 214 8.55 -19.09 -22.74
CA ILE A 214 9.85 -18.43 -22.83
C ILE A 214 10.88 -19.46 -23.29
N GLU A 215 11.57 -19.17 -24.39
CA GLU A 215 12.70 -19.94 -24.93
C GLU A 215 13.88 -18.98 -25.17
N ASN A 216 15.08 -19.33 -24.73
CA ASN A 216 16.28 -18.47 -24.85
C ASN A 216 17.17 -18.89 -26.02
#